data_AF-A0A7J3VUR4-F1
#
_entry.id   AF-A0A7J3VUR4-F1
#
_cell.length_a   1.000
_cell.length_b   1.000
_cell.length_c   1.000
_cell.angle_alpha   90.00
_cell.angle_beta   90.00
_cell.angle_gamma   90.00
#
_symmetry.space_group_name_H-M   'P 1'
#
loop_
_entity.id
_entity.type
_entity.pdbx_description
1 polymer ?
#
loop_
_entity_poly.entity_id
_entity_poly.type
_entity_poly.pdbx_seq_one_letter_code
_entity_poly.pdbx_strand_id
1 'polypeptide(L)'
;MHYWWIDGETGLPEEAARRLKERLAVLEAEKAELRRRLDSVARETEEGVVVGASLVVGPDAVKPLSPASLGTSSNYFNDVVSSNITIPSKTSGKTNIVEADVSQLAAAPLPTPKHYTRQGRRELWFLAEEMPAEVRTSQGDIDLKALIAVLAAKVMRLERIVSGGGEG
;
A
#
# COMPACT_ATOMS: atom_id res chain seq x y z
N MET A 1 54.00 -47.46 0.58
CA MET A 1 52.63 -47.80 0.14
C MET A 1 51.67 -46.94 0.93
N HIS A 2 51.06 -45.92 0.30
CA HIS A 2 49.96 -45.19 0.92
C HIS A 2 48.68 -45.98 0.65
N TYR A 3 48.15 -46.64 1.67
CA TYR A 3 46.84 -47.27 1.60
C TYR A 3 45.79 -46.15 1.61
N TRP A 4 45.10 -45.97 0.48
CA TRP A 4 43.93 -45.13 0.40
C TRP A 4 42.76 -45.92 0.98
N TRP A 5 42.37 -45.60 2.21
CA TRP A 5 41.16 -46.14 2.81
C TRP A 5 39.97 -45.49 2.10
N ILE A 6 39.09 -46.32 1.55
CA ILE A 6 37.88 -45.89 0.83
C ILE A 6 36.71 -45.96 1.81
N ASP A 7 35.98 -44.87 1.95
CA ASP A 7 34.75 -44.82 2.74
C ASP A 7 33.66 -45.63 2.04
N GLY A 8 33.15 -46.66 2.71
CA GLY A 8 32.21 -47.62 2.13
C GLY A 8 30.82 -47.06 1.81
N GLU A 9 30.49 -45.87 2.30
CA GLU A 9 29.19 -45.22 2.06
C GLU A 9 29.22 -44.32 0.82
N THR A 10 30.33 -43.61 0.61
CA THR A 10 30.47 -42.63 -0.48
C THR A 10 31.31 -43.14 -1.64
N GLY A 11 32.09 -44.21 -1.46
CA GLY A 11 33.03 -44.74 -2.45
C GLY A 11 34.23 -43.82 -2.71
N LEU A 12 34.44 -42.80 -1.88
CA LEU A 12 35.52 -41.82 -1.99
C LEU A 12 36.68 -42.16 -1.03
N PRO A 13 37.89 -41.65 -1.30
CA PRO A 13 38.94 -41.60 -0.29
C PRO A 13 38.42 -41.01 1.03
N GLU A 14 38.76 -41.62 2.16
CA GLU A 14 38.25 -41.28 3.49
C GLU A 14 38.34 -39.77 3.82
N GLU A 15 39.46 -39.14 3.47
CA GLU A 15 39.68 -37.69 3.61
C GLU A 15 38.66 -36.86 2.80
N ALA A 16 38.37 -37.28 1.57
CA ALA A 16 37.40 -36.63 0.70
C ALA A 16 35.95 -36.89 1.14
N ALA A 17 35.65 -38.12 1.57
CA ALA A 17 34.36 -38.49 2.13
C ALA A 17 34.03 -37.67 3.39
N ARG A 18 35.01 -37.50 4.30
CA ARG A 18 34.88 -36.67 5.50
C ARG A 18 34.57 -35.21 5.16
N ARG A 19 35.35 -34.59 4.26
CA ARG A 19 35.13 -33.20 3.84
C ARG A 19 33.76 -33.01 3.19
N LEU A 20 33.31 -33.98 2.41
CA LEU A 20 31.99 -33.96 1.79
C LEU A 20 30.87 -34.03 2.84
N LYS A 21 30.97 -34.98 3.78
CA LYS A 21 30.00 -35.14 4.88
C LYS A 21 29.93 -33.88 5.76
N GLU A 22 31.08 -33.29 6.10
CA GLU A 22 31.14 -32.02 6.84
C GLU A 22 30.47 -30.88 6.07
N ARG A 23 30.74 -30.77 4.75
CA ARG A 23 30.13 -29.72 3.92
C ARG A 23 28.62 -29.91 3.77
N LEU A 24 28.15 -31.15 3.65
CA LEU A 24 26.73 -31.47 3.60
C LEU A 24 26.02 -31.10 4.90
N ALA A 25 26.62 -31.43 6.05
CA ALA A 25 26.06 -31.06 7.36
C ALA A 25 25.91 -29.54 7.52
N VAL A 26 26.90 -28.76 7.06
CA VAL A 26 26.82 -27.29 7.04
C VAL A 26 25.70 -26.80 6.13
N LEU A 27 25.59 -27.34 4.91
CA LEU A 27 24.55 -26.96 3.95
C LEU A 27 23.14 -27.33 4.45
N GLU A 28 22.98 -28.45 5.13
CA GLU A 28 21.72 -28.85 5.74
C GLU A 28 21.32 -27.92 6.89
N ALA A 29 22.28 -27.51 7.72
CA ALA A 29 22.06 -26.53 8.78
C ALA A 29 21.68 -25.16 8.20
N GLU A 30 22.39 -24.66 7.19
CA GLU A 30 22.07 -23.42 6.48
C GLU A 30 20.69 -23.46 5.83
N LYS A 31 20.33 -24.57 5.18
CA LYS A 31 19.00 -24.78 4.60
C LYS A 31 17.90 -24.77 5.67
N ALA A 32 18.14 -25.39 6.82
CA ALA A 32 17.19 -25.39 7.93
C ALA A 32 17.00 -23.98 8.50
N GLU A 33 18.08 -23.20 8.63
CA GLU A 33 18.00 -21.80 9.07
C GLU A 33 17.26 -20.93 8.06
N LEU A 34 17.56 -21.06 6.76
CA LEU A 34 16.87 -20.33 5.70
C LEU A 34 15.38 -20.64 5.67
N ARG A 35 14.99 -21.91 5.87
CA ARG A 35 13.57 -22.30 6.01
C ARG A 35 12.91 -21.61 7.20
N ARG A 36 13.54 -21.59 8.37
CA ARG A 36 13.00 -20.89 9.55
C ARG A 36 12.85 -19.39 9.31
N ARG A 37 13.84 -18.76 8.66
CA ARG A 37 13.77 -17.33 8.30
C ARG A 37 12.66 -17.08 7.27
N LEU A 38 12.51 -17.96 6.29
CA LEU A 38 11.42 -17.88 5.32
C LEU A 38 10.07 -18.00 6.01
N ASP A 39 9.85 -19.02 6.85
CA ASP A 39 8.60 -19.21 7.59
C ASP A 39 8.26 -18.04 8.52
N SER A 40 9.27 -17.33 9.02
CA SER A 40 9.07 -16.11 9.84
C SER A 40 8.59 -14.90 9.03
N VAL A 41 8.82 -14.90 7.72
CA VAL A 41 8.53 -13.78 6.81
C VAL A 41 7.33 -14.11 5.91
N ALA A 42 7.21 -15.36 5.48
CA ALA A 42 6.28 -15.84 4.49
C ALA A 42 5.81 -17.25 4.86
N ARG A 43 4.51 -17.43 5.05
CA ARG A 43 3.92 -18.76 5.30
C ARG A 43 2.99 -19.12 4.16
N GLU A 44 3.18 -20.29 3.57
CA GLU A 44 2.23 -20.85 2.60
C GLU A 44 0.95 -21.31 3.32
N THR A 45 -0.20 -20.95 2.75
CA THR A 45 -1.54 -21.35 3.17
C THR A 45 -2.34 -21.82 1.95
N GLU A 46 -3.53 -22.41 2.18
CA GLU A 46 -4.42 -22.82 1.08
C GLU A 46 -4.87 -21.63 0.19
N GLU A 47 -4.83 -20.41 0.72
CA GLU A 47 -5.26 -19.20 0.02
C GLU A 47 -4.10 -18.45 -0.68
N GLY A 48 -2.84 -18.81 -0.42
CA GLY A 48 -1.66 -18.15 -0.99
C GLY A 48 -0.48 -18.05 -0.02
N VAL A 49 0.40 -17.07 -0.25
CA VAL A 49 1.55 -16.81 0.64
C VAL A 49 1.23 -15.65 1.57
N VAL A 50 1.26 -15.91 2.89
CA VAL A 50 1.09 -14.89 3.91
C VAL A 50 2.42 -14.21 4.17
N VAL A 51 2.58 -12.97 3.74
CA VAL A 51 3.80 -12.18 3.96
C VAL A 51 3.61 -11.25 5.15
N GLY A 52 4.49 -11.37 6.15
CA GLY A 52 4.57 -10.48 7.31
C GLY A 52 3.24 -10.32 8.06
N ALA A 53 2.61 -11.43 8.49
CA ALA A 53 1.41 -11.49 9.34
C ALA A 53 0.20 -10.60 8.95
N SER A 54 0.21 -9.98 7.77
CA SER A 54 -0.69 -8.85 7.44
C SER A 54 -1.31 -8.97 6.05
N LEU A 55 -0.65 -9.66 5.12
CA LEU A 55 -1.08 -9.78 3.72
C LEU A 55 -1.14 -11.23 3.29
N VAL A 56 -2.17 -11.56 2.51
CA VAL A 56 -2.31 -12.80 1.74
C VAL A 56 -2.06 -12.47 0.28
N VAL A 57 -1.00 -13.06 -0.29
CA VAL A 57 -0.67 -12.96 -1.71
C VAL A 57 -1.19 -14.23 -2.39
N GLY A 58 -2.34 -14.11 -3.03
CA GLY A 58 -2.92 -15.16 -3.87
C GLY A 58 -2.63 -14.93 -5.36
N PRO A 59 -2.99 -15.90 -6.23
CA PRO A 59 -2.72 -15.82 -7.67
C PRO A 59 -3.42 -14.62 -8.34
N ASP A 60 -4.63 -14.27 -7.90
CA ASP A 60 -5.45 -13.23 -8.51
C ASP A 60 -5.47 -11.92 -7.72
N ALA A 61 -4.99 -11.92 -6.48
CA ALA A 61 -5.15 -10.77 -5.59
C ALA A 61 -4.13 -10.75 -4.44
N VAL A 62 -3.73 -9.54 -4.06
CA VAL A 62 -3.08 -9.25 -2.78
C VAL A 62 -4.13 -8.65 -1.86
N LYS A 63 -4.43 -9.32 -0.74
CA LYS A 63 -5.46 -8.90 0.21
C LYS A 63 -4.88 -8.79 1.60
N PRO A 64 -5.29 -7.80 2.42
CA PRO A 64 -4.88 -7.77 3.79
C PRO A 64 -5.75 -8.74 4.64
N LEU A 65 -5.15 -9.31 5.69
CA LEU A 65 -5.86 -10.22 6.62
C LEU A 65 -6.92 -9.48 7.46
N SER A 66 -6.69 -8.21 7.72
CA SER A 66 -7.61 -7.27 8.38
C SER A 66 -7.57 -5.93 7.62
N PRO A 67 -8.52 -5.01 7.82
CA PRO A 67 -8.44 -3.69 7.19
C PRO A 67 -7.08 -3.05 7.45
N ALA A 68 -6.34 -2.75 6.39
CA ALA A 68 -4.97 -2.27 6.46
C ALA A 68 -4.79 -1.04 5.58
N SER A 69 -3.91 -0.15 6.02
CA SER A 69 -3.40 0.96 5.21
C SER A 69 -2.20 0.48 4.39
N LEU A 70 -2.18 0.82 3.10
CA LEU A 70 -1.01 0.60 2.26
C LEU A 70 -0.10 1.83 2.33
N GLY A 71 1.03 1.68 3.02
CA GLY A 71 2.02 2.73 3.23
C GLY A 71 1.75 3.62 4.45
N THR A 72 2.71 4.49 4.76
CA THR A 72 2.68 5.49 5.83
C THR A 72 3.26 6.81 5.33
N SER A 73 3.20 7.88 6.14
CA SER A 73 3.86 9.16 5.83
C SER A 73 5.38 9.05 5.69
N SER A 74 6.00 8.09 6.36
CA SER A 74 7.44 7.82 6.28
C SER A 74 7.82 6.75 5.23
N ASN A 75 6.85 5.95 4.79
CA ASN A 75 7.06 4.87 3.82
C ASN A 75 5.85 4.79 2.88
N TYR A 76 5.83 5.68 1.89
CA TYR A 76 4.75 5.82 0.92
C TYR A 76 5.11 5.22 -0.43
N PHE A 77 4.09 4.82 -1.18
CA PHE A 77 4.27 4.43 -2.58
C PHE A 77 4.49 5.67 -3.44
N ASN A 78 5.53 5.67 -4.27
CA ASN A 78 5.79 6.78 -5.19
C ASN A 78 4.71 6.84 -6.29
N ASP A 79 4.31 5.69 -6.80
CA ASP A 79 3.33 5.55 -7.87
C ASP A 79 2.47 4.30 -7.61
N VAL A 80 1.17 4.39 -7.93
CA VAL A 80 0.23 3.26 -7.93
C VAL A 80 -0.42 3.20 -9.31
N VAL A 81 -0.10 2.14 -10.07
CA VAL A 81 -0.67 1.93 -11.40
C VAL A 81 -1.90 1.05 -11.26
N SER A 82 -3.08 1.58 -11.58
CA SER A 82 -4.32 0.83 -11.58
C SER A 82 -5.22 1.24 -12.74
N SER A 83 -5.96 0.27 -13.28
CA SER A 83 -7.03 0.54 -14.25
C SER A 83 -8.25 1.17 -13.56
N ASN A 84 -8.54 0.78 -12.31
CA ASN A 84 -9.72 1.22 -11.57
C ASN A 84 -9.43 1.32 -10.06
N ILE A 85 -10.07 2.28 -9.39
CA ILE A 85 -10.04 2.40 -7.92
C ILE A 85 -11.48 2.38 -7.42
N THR A 86 -11.79 1.40 -6.58
CA THR A 86 -13.12 1.27 -5.96
C THR A 86 -13.05 1.70 -4.50
N ILE A 87 -13.86 2.69 -4.12
CA ILE A 87 -14.00 3.14 -2.73
C ILE A 87 -15.38 2.69 -2.22
N PRO A 88 -15.49 1.52 -1.56
CA PRO A 88 -16.78 1.07 -1.02
C PRO A 88 -17.24 1.99 0.10
N SER A 89 -18.49 2.47 0.02
CA SER A 89 -19.04 3.48 0.94
C SER A 89 -20.47 3.14 1.34
N LYS A 90 -20.65 1.97 2.00
CA LYS A 90 -21.98 1.48 2.42
C LYS A 90 -22.49 2.26 3.64
N THR A 91 -23.81 2.47 3.70
CA THR A 91 -24.48 3.13 4.84
C THR A 91 -24.36 2.34 6.14
N SER A 92 -24.28 1.01 6.05
CA SER A 92 -24.13 0.12 7.21
C SER A 92 -22.87 0.38 8.05
N GLY A 93 -21.85 1.03 7.48
CA GLY A 93 -20.61 1.41 8.17
C GLY A 93 -20.58 2.86 8.64
N LYS A 94 -21.71 3.57 8.64
CA LYS A 94 -21.79 5.00 8.94
C LYS A 94 -22.82 5.26 10.03
N THR A 95 -22.59 6.30 10.81
CA THR A 95 -23.52 6.83 11.81
C THR A 95 -23.76 8.31 11.54
N ASN A 96 -24.88 8.86 12.03
CA ASN A 96 -25.20 10.29 11.95
C ASN A 96 -25.08 10.90 10.54
N ILE A 97 -25.72 10.26 9.56
CA ILE A 97 -25.72 10.75 8.17
C ILE A 97 -26.68 11.94 8.10
N VAL A 98 -26.13 13.13 7.87
CA VAL A 98 -26.88 14.37 7.67
C VAL A 98 -26.52 14.98 6.32
N GLU A 99 -27.47 15.68 5.70
CA GLU A 99 -27.20 16.43 4.47
C GLU A 99 -26.26 17.59 4.77
N ALA A 100 -25.31 17.82 3.87
CA ALA A 100 -24.41 18.96 3.96
C ALA A 100 -25.03 20.19 3.29
N ASP A 101 -24.86 21.36 3.90
CA ASP A 101 -25.25 22.62 3.28
C ASP A 101 -24.33 22.92 2.08
N VAL A 102 -24.89 22.75 0.88
CA VAL A 102 -24.20 22.99 -0.38
C VAL A 102 -23.70 24.43 -0.50
N SER A 103 -24.45 25.41 0.00
CA SER A 103 -24.06 26.82 -0.09
C SER A 103 -22.87 27.11 0.81
N GLN A 104 -22.86 26.55 2.02
CA GLN A 104 -21.73 26.66 2.95
C GLN A 104 -20.49 25.97 2.39
N LEU A 105 -20.61 24.72 1.91
CA LEU A 105 -19.49 23.99 1.30
C LEU A 105 -18.93 24.72 0.07
N ALA A 106 -19.80 25.23 -0.80
CA ALA A 106 -19.39 25.97 -1.99
C ALA A 106 -18.66 27.29 -1.65
N ALA A 107 -18.87 27.85 -0.46
CA ALA A 107 -18.20 29.05 0.01
C ALA A 107 -16.77 28.79 0.52
N ALA A 108 -16.39 27.53 0.79
CA ALA A 108 -15.05 27.20 1.27
C ALA A 108 -13.96 27.71 0.31
N PRO A 109 -12.97 28.50 0.78
CA PRO A 109 -11.95 29.08 -0.09
C PRO A 109 -10.91 28.00 -0.45
N LEU A 110 -10.92 27.55 -1.71
CA LEU A 110 -9.85 26.70 -2.21
C LEU A 110 -8.70 27.59 -2.72
N PRO A 111 -7.43 27.30 -2.36
CA PRO A 111 -6.29 28.06 -2.82
C PRO A 111 -6.06 27.88 -4.33
N THR A 112 -5.24 28.75 -4.91
CA THR A 112 -4.81 28.60 -6.31
C THR A 112 -3.82 27.43 -6.41
N PRO A 113 -3.98 26.51 -7.38
CA PRO A 113 -3.00 25.44 -7.59
C PRO A 113 -1.64 26.01 -7.98
N LYS A 114 -0.56 25.36 -7.54
CA LYS A 114 0.82 25.82 -7.71
C LYS A 114 1.63 24.82 -8.52
N HIS A 115 2.55 25.35 -9.32
CA HIS A 115 3.64 24.55 -9.86
C HIS A 115 4.80 24.48 -8.87
N TYR A 116 5.34 23.29 -8.65
CA TYR A 116 6.56 23.10 -7.85
C TYR A 116 7.40 21.96 -8.42
N THR A 117 8.66 21.89 -7.96
CA THR A 117 9.57 20.82 -8.35
C THR A 117 9.79 19.89 -7.16
N ARG A 118 9.45 18.62 -7.31
CA ARG A 118 9.69 17.58 -6.32
C ARG A 118 10.61 16.54 -6.94
N GLN A 119 11.78 16.33 -6.32
CA GLN A 119 12.79 15.37 -6.78
C GLN A 119 13.10 15.48 -8.30
N GLY A 120 13.21 16.71 -8.81
CA GLY A 120 13.52 16.97 -10.23
C GLY A 120 12.34 16.84 -11.20
N ARG A 121 11.14 16.49 -10.71
CA ARG A 121 9.91 16.46 -11.52
C ARG A 121 9.07 17.72 -11.26
N ARG A 122 8.58 18.34 -12.33
CA ARG A 122 7.64 19.47 -12.24
C ARG A 122 6.23 18.92 -12.03
N GLU A 123 5.62 19.31 -10.92
CA GLU A 123 4.26 18.93 -10.53
C GLU A 123 3.35 20.18 -10.55
N LEU A 124 2.04 19.96 -10.67
CA LEU A 124 1.00 20.98 -10.51
C LEU A 124 0.04 20.46 -9.45
N TRP A 125 0.00 21.08 -8.27
CA TRP A 125 -0.86 20.63 -7.17
C TRP A 125 -1.17 21.71 -6.13
N PHE A 126 -1.93 21.34 -5.10
CA PHE A 126 -2.21 22.19 -3.93
C PHE A 126 -1.22 21.93 -2.80
N LEU A 127 -0.93 22.97 -2.01
CA LEU A 127 -0.22 22.81 -0.73
C LEU A 127 -1.24 22.53 0.37
N ALA A 128 -1.03 21.45 1.14
CA ALA A 128 -1.96 21.00 2.16
C ALA A 128 -2.15 22.04 3.28
N GLU A 129 -1.11 22.81 3.58
CA GLU A 129 -1.07 23.83 4.62
C GLU A 129 -1.95 25.04 4.30
N GLU A 130 -2.22 25.28 3.01
CA GLU A 130 -3.06 26.38 2.52
C GLU A 130 -4.52 25.98 2.35
N MET A 131 -4.81 24.69 2.50
CA MET A 131 -6.17 24.19 2.36
C MET A 131 -7.04 24.56 3.57
N PRO A 132 -8.34 24.84 3.35
CA PRO A 132 -9.27 25.08 4.44
C PRO A 132 -9.44 23.83 5.31
N ALA A 133 -9.82 24.01 6.57
CA ALA A 133 -9.86 22.93 7.56
C ALA A 133 -10.80 21.79 7.15
N GLU A 134 -11.89 22.12 6.44
CA GLU A 134 -12.90 21.19 5.94
C GLU A 134 -12.35 20.17 4.95
N VAL A 135 -11.24 20.47 4.26
CA VAL A 135 -10.61 19.57 3.28
C VAL A 135 -9.28 19.00 3.76
N ARG A 136 -8.97 19.17 5.04
CA ARG A 136 -7.76 18.61 5.66
C ARG A 136 -8.11 17.42 6.54
N THR A 137 -7.25 16.41 6.49
CA THR A 137 -7.28 15.29 7.42
C THR A 137 -6.81 15.75 8.81
N SER A 138 -7.07 14.93 9.83
CA SER A 138 -6.53 15.16 11.18
C SER A 138 -5.00 15.17 11.26
N GLN A 139 -4.32 14.60 10.25
CA GLN A 139 -2.86 14.60 10.13
C GLN A 139 -2.31 15.82 9.40
N GLY A 140 -3.20 16.68 8.89
CA GLY A 140 -2.83 17.91 8.19
C GLY A 140 -2.69 17.77 6.68
N ASP A 141 -2.77 16.54 6.14
CA ASP A 141 -2.81 16.24 4.71
C ASP A 141 -4.16 16.61 4.07
N ILE A 142 -4.25 16.58 2.75
CA ILE A 142 -5.50 16.84 2.01
C ILE A 142 -6.41 15.61 2.08
N ASP A 143 -7.64 15.78 2.59
CA ASP A 143 -8.69 14.78 2.46
C ASP A 143 -9.32 14.87 1.07
N LEU A 144 -8.98 13.90 0.22
CA LEU A 144 -9.47 13.84 -1.16
C LEU A 144 -11.00 13.76 -1.26
N LYS A 145 -11.67 13.04 -0.34
CA LYS A 145 -13.14 12.90 -0.38
C LYS A 145 -13.80 14.23 -0.04
N ALA A 146 -13.28 14.93 0.96
CA ALA A 146 -13.77 16.25 1.33
C ALA A 146 -13.52 17.28 0.21
N LEU A 147 -12.33 17.25 -0.41
CA LEU A 147 -12.03 18.12 -1.56
C LEU A 147 -13.01 17.87 -2.72
N ILE A 148 -13.28 16.62 -3.07
CA ILE A 148 -14.26 16.26 -4.11
C ILE A 148 -15.66 16.78 -3.73
N ALA A 149 -16.08 16.66 -2.48
CA ALA A 149 -17.38 17.17 -2.03
C ALA A 149 -17.49 18.70 -2.15
N VAL A 150 -16.43 19.44 -1.78
CA VAL A 150 -16.37 20.90 -1.94
C VAL A 150 -16.41 21.29 -3.42
N LEU A 151 -15.65 20.59 -4.27
CA LEU A 151 -15.67 20.82 -5.73
C LEU A 151 -17.06 20.56 -6.32
N ALA A 152 -17.70 19.45 -5.94
CA ALA A 152 -19.06 19.13 -6.35
C ALA A 152 -20.06 20.22 -5.92
N ALA A 153 -19.99 20.68 -4.66
CA ALA A 153 -20.84 21.75 -4.16
C ALA A 153 -20.66 23.07 -4.94
N LYS A 154 -19.41 23.42 -5.29
CA LYS A 154 -19.11 24.58 -6.14
C LYS A 154 -19.70 24.43 -7.55
N VAL A 155 -19.59 23.24 -8.16
CA VAL A 155 -20.19 22.95 -9.48
C VAL A 155 -21.72 23.06 -9.40
N MET A 156 -22.36 22.43 -8.42
CA MET A 156 -23.82 22.52 -8.21
C MET A 156 -24.30 23.97 -8.07
N ARG A 157 -23.53 24.81 -7.36
CA ARG A 157 -23.84 26.24 -7.24
C ARG A 157 -23.75 26.95 -8.60
N LEU A 158 -22.73 26.66 -9.40
CA LEU A 158 -22.58 27.22 -10.74
C LEU A 158 -23.71 26.75 -11.67
N GLU A 159 -24.05 25.48 -11.64
CA GLU A 159 -25.16 24.91 -12.42
C GLU A 159 -26.49 25.59 -12.10
N ARG A 160 -26.78 25.89 -10.82
CA ARG A 160 -27.97 26.65 -10.43
C ARG A 160 -27.97 28.07 -10.97
N ILE A 161 -26.82 28.75 -10.96
CA ILE A 161 -26.69 30.13 -11.49
C ILE A 161 -26.90 30.13 -13.01
N VAL A 162 -26.30 29.16 -13.71
CA VAL A 162 -26.37 29.05 -15.18
C VAL A 162 -27.75 28.58 -15.64
N SER A 163 -28.37 27.63 -14.94
CA SER A 163 -29.68 27.06 -15.30
C SER A 163 -30.85 27.91 -14.78
N GLY A 164 -30.63 28.72 -13.74
CA GLY A 164 -31.61 29.64 -13.15
C GLY A 164 -31.54 31.08 -13.68
N GLY A 165 -30.76 31.34 -14.73
CA GLY A 165 -30.74 32.62 -15.47
C GLY A 165 -31.96 32.82 -16.39
N GLY A 166 -33.11 32.24 -16.03
CA GLY A 166 -34.33 32.20 -16.81
C GLY A 166 -35.58 32.11 -15.95
N GLU A 167 -35.67 32.91 -14.88
CA GLU A 167 -36.96 33.28 -14.30
C GLU A 167 -36.94 34.80 -14.11
N GLY A 168 -37.73 35.49 -14.94
CA GLY A 168 -38.12 36.88 -14.75
C GLY A 168 -39.35 37.00 -13.86
#